data_AF-A0A526XMV0-F1
#
_entry.id   AF-A0A526XMV0-F1
#
_cell.length_a   1.000
_cell.length_b   1.000
_cell.length_c   1.000
_cell.angle_alpha   90.00
_cell.angle_beta   90.00
_cell.angle_gamma   90.00
#
_symmetry.space_group_name_H-M   'P 1'
#
loop_
_entity.id
_entity.type
_entity.pdbx_description
1 polymer ?
#
loop_
_entity_poly.entity_id
_entity_poly.type
_entity_poly.pdbx_seq_one_letter_code
_entity_poly.pdbx_strand_id
1 'polypeptide(L)' 'CGAFNGLLVTRLGLPSIVVTIGTMSLFRGIAFIVLGDQAYKGYPSSFAFFGQGYVWWVVSFELTLFLVAAVIYWFL' A
#
# COMPACT_ATOMS: atom_id res chain seq x y z
N CYS A 1 5.77 8.27 4.36
CA CYS A 1 5.06 9.30 5.15
C CYS A 1 5.57 9.47 6.59
N GLY A 2 6.35 8.52 7.15
CA GLY A 2 6.83 8.60 8.54
C GLY A 2 7.69 9.83 8.86
N ALA A 3 8.55 10.28 7.94
CA ALA A 3 9.35 11.49 8.14
C ALA A 3 8.49 12.77 8.25
N PHE A 4 7.44 12.89 7.43
CA PHE A 4 6.53 14.03 7.45
C PHE A 4 5.68 14.05 8.73
N ASN A 5 5.16 12.88 9.12
CA ASN A 5 4.38 12.74 10.35
C ASN A 5 5.26 12.97 11.59
N GLY A 6 6.48 12.47 11.59
CA GLY A 6 7.46 12.71 12.65
C GLY A 6 7.85 14.17 12.79
N LEU A 7 7.98 14.91 11.68
CA LEU A 7 8.28 16.35 11.70
C LEU A 7 7.10 17.18 12.26
N LEU A 8 5.86 16.83 11.91
CA LEU A 8 4.67 17.46 12.48
C LEU A 8 4.51 17.19 13.97
N VAL A 9 4.77 15.96 14.42
CA VAL A 9 4.73 15.60 15.86
C VAL A 9 5.82 16.35 16.63
N THR A 10 7.06 16.38 16.11
CA THR A 10 8.20 16.99 16.81
C THR A 10 8.17 18.51 16.84
N ARG A 11 7.61 19.18 15.82
CA ARG A 11 7.52 20.65 15.78
C ARG A 11 6.22 21.24 16.30
N LEU A 12 5.10 20.55 16.15
CA LEU A 12 3.77 21.06 16.53
C LEU A 12 3.19 20.39 17.78
N GLY A 13 3.89 19.40 18.36
CA GLY A 13 3.46 18.71 19.59
C GLY A 13 2.17 17.90 19.43
N LEU A 14 1.76 17.60 18.19
CA LEU A 14 0.50 16.93 17.91
C LEU A 14 0.60 15.43 18.24
N PRO A 15 -0.47 14.80 18.77
CA PRO A 15 -0.50 13.35 18.99
C PRO A 15 -0.29 12.57 17.69
N SER A 16 0.57 11.55 17.71
CA SER A 16 0.96 10.77 16.51
C SER A 16 -0.22 10.11 15.80
N ILE A 17 -1.25 9.72 16.54
CA ILE A 17 -2.49 9.13 16.00
C ILE A 17 -3.25 10.13 15.14
N VAL A 18 -3.36 11.38 15.58
CA VAL A 18 -4.10 12.43 14.86
C VAL A 18 -3.36 12.81 13.58
N VAL A 19 -2.03 12.93 13.66
CA VAL A 19 -1.20 13.23 12.48
C VAL A 19 -1.28 12.12 11.45
N THR A 20 -1.31 10.86 11.89
CA THR A 20 -1.37 9.69 10.99
C THR A 20 -2.72 9.56 10.31
N ILE A 21 -3.82 9.67 11.06
CA ILE A 21 -5.18 9.66 10.50
C ILE A 21 -5.37 10.89 9.57
N GLY A 22 -4.89 12.06 10.00
CA GLY A 22 -4.99 13.30 9.23
C GLY A 22 -4.23 13.24 7.91
N THR A 23 -3.01 12.70 7.90
CA THR A 23 -2.26 12.52 6.64
C THR A 23 -2.90 11.48 5.72
N MET A 24 -3.44 10.39 6.25
CA MET A 24 -4.20 9.43 5.45
C MET A 24 -5.40 10.10 4.77
N SER A 25 -6.19 10.88 5.52
CA SER A 25 -7.34 11.64 4.99
C SER A 25 -6.92 12.70 3.97
N LEU A 26 -5.82 13.41 4.21
CA LEU A 26 -5.28 14.41 3.28
C LEU A 26 -4.88 13.77 1.95
N PHE A 27 -4.07 12.70 1.98
CA PHE A 27 -3.66 12.01 0.75
C PHE A 27 -4.84 11.42 0.00
N ARG A 28 -5.82 10.86 0.72
CA ARG A 28 -7.04 10.33 0.10
C ARG A 28 -7.89 11.43 -0.52
N GLY A 29 -8.03 12.57 0.15
CA GLY A 29 -8.73 13.75 -0.38
C GLY A 29 -8.07 14.29 -1.66
N ILE A 30 -6.73 14.42 -1.65
CA ILE A 30 -5.97 14.83 -2.84
C ILE A 30 -6.16 13.81 -3.97
N ALA A 31 -6.08 12.51 -3.66
CA ALA A 31 -6.30 11.45 -4.66
C ALA A 31 -7.71 11.53 -5.27
N PHE A 32 -8.75 11.77 -4.46
CA PHE A 32 -10.11 11.94 -4.98
C PHE A 32 -10.30 13.20 -5.83
N ILE A 33 -9.60 14.29 -5.52
CA ILE A 33 -9.65 15.49 -6.37
C ILE A 33 -8.99 15.22 -7.74
N VAL A 34 -7.88 14.47 -7.76
CA VAL A 34 -7.12 14.20 -8.99
C VAL A 34 -7.76 13.10 -9.83
N LEU A 35 -8.26 12.02 -9.21
CA LEU A 35 -8.82 10.85 -9.91
C LEU A 35 -10.35 10.91 -10.05
N GLY A 36 -11.05 11.74 -9.28
CA GLY A 36 -12.51 11.71 -9.14
C GLY A 36 -13.01 10.53 -8.30
N ASP A 37 -14.25 10.07 -8.58
CA ASP A 37 -14.88 8.91 -7.92
C ASP A 37 -14.35 7.55 -8.41
N GLN A 38 -13.37 7.56 -9.32
CA GLN A 38 -12.85 6.35 -9.93
C GLN A 38 -11.44 6.07 -9.42
N ALA A 39 -11.20 4.83 -8.98
CA ALA A 39 -9.83 4.35 -8.82
C ALA A 39 -9.18 4.23 -10.21
N TYR A 40 -7.93 4.66 -10.35
CA TYR A 40 -7.19 4.53 -11.60
C TYR A 40 -6.98 3.03 -11.87
N LYS A 41 -7.60 2.50 -12.92
CA LYS A 41 -7.50 1.07 -13.30
C LYS A 41 -6.63 0.83 -14.54
N GLY A 42 -6.06 1.89 -15.11
CA GLY A 42 -5.19 1.83 -16.30
C GLY A 42 -3.77 1.35 -16.02
N TYR A 43 -3.58 0.48 -15.03
CA TYR A 43 -2.26 -0.08 -14.75
C TYR A 43 -1.90 -1.13 -15.81
N PRO A 44 -0.63 -1.22 -16.22
CA PRO A 44 -0.18 -2.28 -17.12
C PRO A 44 -0.51 -3.65 -16.52
N SER A 45 -0.95 -4.59 -17.36
CA SER A 45 -1.41 -5.92 -16.94
C SER A 45 -0.39 -6.69 -16.11
N SER A 46 0.91 -6.46 -16.35
CA SER A 46 2.00 -7.01 -15.54
C SER A 46 2.03 -6.49 -14.09
N PHE A 47 1.69 -5.22 -13.86
CA PHE A 47 1.62 -4.64 -12.52
C PHE A 47 0.35 -5.07 -11.78
N ALA A 48 -0.77 -5.15 -12.49
CA ALA A 48 -2.01 -5.70 -11.94
C ALA A 48 -1.85 -7.18 -11.56
N PHE A 49 -1.12 -7.98 -12.35
CA PHE A 49 -0.81 -9.37 -12.02
C PHE A 49 0.05 -9.51 -10.75
N PHE A 50 0.99 -8.59 -10.52
CA PHE A 50 1.82 -8.63 -9.31
C PHE A 50 1.02 -8.41 -8.01
N GLY A 51 0.00 -7.55 -8.03
CA GLY A 51 -0.77 -7.19 -6.83
C GLY A 51 -2.16 -7.79 -6.71
N GLN A 52 -2.71 -8.36 -7.80
CA GLN A 52 -4.06 -8.95 -7.84
C GLN A 52 -4.14 -10.18 -8.76
N GLY A 53 -2.99 -10.67 -9.25
CA GLY A 53 -2.94 -11.80 -10.16
C GLY A 53 -3.21 -13.12 -9.47
N TYR A 54 -3.85 -14.03 -10.20
CA TYR A 54 -4.04 -15.41 -9.78
C TYR A 54 -3.09 -16.31 -10.57
N VAL A 55 -2.38 -17.19 -9.86
CA VAL A 55 -1.49 -18.19 -10.46
C VAL A 55 -2.29 -19.43 -10.85
N TRP A 56 -3.21 -19.87 -9.98
CA TRP A 56 -4.10 -21.00 -10.24
C TRP A 56 -5.42 -20.88 -9.47
N TRP A 57 -6.53 -20.67 -10.19
CA TRP A 57 -7.89 -20.59 -9.66
C TRP A 57 -8.07 -19.59 -8.51
N VAL A 58 -7.89 -20.03 -7.26
CA VAL A 58 -8.03 -19.21 -6.04
C VAL A 58 -6.66 -18.78 -5.47
N VAL A 59 -5.57 -19.34 -5.98
CA VAL A 59 -4.21 -19.06 -5.51
C VAL A 59 -3.73 -17.74 -6.09
N SER A 60 -3.59 -16.73 -5.22
CA SER A 60 -3.04 -15.44 -5.60
C SER A 60 -1.51 -15.49 -5.77
N PHE A 61 -0.99 -14.57 -6.58
CA PHE A 61 0.44 -14.44 -6.83
C PHE A 61 1.20 -14.14 -5.53
N GLU A 62 0.64 -13.35 -4.62
CA GLU A 62 1.31 -13.04 -3.34
C GLU A 62 1.45 -14.28 -2.46
N LEU A 63 0.41 -15.13 -2.40
CA LEU A 63 0.47 -16.39 -1.64
C LEU A 63 1.53 -17.32 -2.21
N THR A 64 1.63 -17.38 -3.53
CA THR A 64 2.63 -18.21 -4.22
C THR A 64 4.04 -17.70 -3.93
N LEU A 65 4.27 -16.38 -4.05
CA LEU A 65 5.55 -15.75 -3.76
C LEU A 65 5.97 -15.97 -2.30
N PHE A 66 5.03 -15.85 -1.36
CA PHE A 66 5.27 -16.14 0.05
C PHE A 66 5.69 -17.60 0.27
N LEU A 67 4.99 -18.56 -0.33
CA LEU A 67 5.32 -19.98 -0.20
C LEU A 67 6.71 -20.29 -0.78
N VAL A 68 7.06 -19.74 -1.94
CA VAL A 68 8.39 -19.91 -2.51
C VAL A 68 9.46 -19.35 -1.58
N ALA A 69 9.26 -18.14 -1.03
CA ALA A 69 10.19 -17.56 -0.08
C ALA A 69 10.32 -18.41 1.20
N ALA A 70 9.20 -18.92 1.74
CA ALA A 70 9.20 -19.79 2.92
C ALA A 70 9.97 -21.09 2.68
N VAL A 71 9.82 -21.70 1.50
CA VAL A 71 10.58 -22.89 1.11
C VAL A 71 12.07 -22.58 0.98
N ILE A 72 12.44 -21.45 0.37
CA ILE A 72 13.85 -21.03 0.27
C ILE A 72 14.47 -20.84 1.66
N TYR A 73 13.79 -20.13 2.56
CA TYR A 73 14.23 -19.93 3.94
C TYR A 73 14.29 -21.22 4.76
N TRP A 74 13.46 -22.22 4.43
CA TRP A 74 13.51 -23.52 5.09
C TRP A 74 14.79 -24.30 4.74
N PHE A 75 15.29 -24.14 3.51
CA PHE A 75 16.48 -24.84 3.03
C PHE A 75 17.79 -24.08 3.28
N LEU A 76 17.74 -22.77 3.58
CA LEU A 76 18.89 -21.91 3.86
C LEU A 76 19.24 -21.92 5.37
#